data_AF-A0A2V5XHC0-F1
#
_entry.id   AF-A0A2V5XHC0-F1
#
_cell.length_a   1.000
_cell.length_b   1.000
_cell.length_c   1.000
_cell.angle_alpha   90.00
_cell.angle_beta   90.00
_cell.angle_gamma   90.00
#
_symmetry.space_group_name_H-M   'P 1'
#
loop_
_entity.id
_entity.type
_entity.pdbx_description
1 polymer ?
#
loop_
_entity_poly.entity_id
_entity_poly.type
_entity_poly.pdbx_seq_one_letter_code
_entity_poly.pdbx_strand_id
1 'polypeptide(L)'
;MKDISRAADLSQTPTMENAAINRRRFFATAAMAAAGAALAPKALAAERDWTGRNPVRYPDPDIIVLDERFAKYKVGNTPIQKLWTGALWAEGCAWNGVGRYLVWSDIPNNRQMRWLEEDSHVSVFRNPSGNSNGNTFDFEGRQLSCEHGNRRVVRYEHNGAVTVLADKWKDKPLNAPNDIV
;
A
#
# COMPACT_ATOMS: atom_id res chain seq x y z
N MET A 1 -80.89 27.23 -46.38
CA MET A 1 -81.98 26.35 -45.91
C MET A 1 -81.33 25.41 -44.91
N LYS A 2 -81.43 25.72 -43.62
CA LYS A 2 -82.48 25.25 -42.71
C LYS A 2 -82.52 23.72 -42.67
N ASP A 3 -82.48 23.24 -41.42
CA ASP A 3 -83.11 22.02 -40.95
C ASP A 3 -82.26 20.74 -41.04
N ILE A 4 -82.31 19.80 -40.09
CA ILE A 4 -83.01 19.66 -38.81
C ILE A 4 -82.42 18.37 -38.18
N SER A 5 -82.25 18.41 -36.87
CA SER A 5 -82.36 17.31 -35.88
C SER A 5 -81.82 15.89 -36.13
N ARG A 6 -81.28 15.37 -35.02
CA ARG A 6 -81.72 14.18 -34.27
C ARG A 6 -80.79 12.96 -34.27
N ALA A 7 -80.27 12.75 -33.06
CA ALA A 7 -80.10 11.48 -32.35
C ALA A 7 -79.21 10.41 -33.00
N ALA A 8 -77.95 10.36 -32.54
CA ALA A 8 -77.13 9.15 -32.58
C ALA A 8 -76.84 8.70 -31.15
N ASP A 9 -77.53 7.63 -30.78
CA ASP A 9 -77.07 6.44 -30.06
C ASP A 9 -76.15 6.59 -28.84
N LEU A 10 -76.74 6.35 -27.66
CA LEU A 10 -76.04 6.01 -26.43
C LEU A 10 -75.54 4.56 -26.52
N SER A 11 -74.35 4.35 -27.07
CA SER A 11 -73.56 3.19 -26.71
C SER A 11 -72.07 3.41 -26.96
N GLN A 12 -71.26 2.90 -26.02
CA GLN A 12 -69.81 2.66 -26.11
C GLN A 12 -68.88 3.80 -25.66
N THR A 13 -68.61 3.82 -24.35
CA THR A 13 -67.35 4.30 -23.77
C THR A 13 -66.17 3.46 -24.30
N PRO A 14 -65.13 4.04 -24.93
CA PRO A 14 -63.90 3.33 -25.21
C PRO A 14 -63.13 3.14 -23.91
N THR A 15 -62.95 1.89 -23.51
CA THR A 15 -62.12 1.48 -22.38
C THR A 15 -60.68 1.89 -22.62
N MET A 16 -60.06 2.57 -21.64
CA MET A 16 -58.61 2.76 -21.62
C MET A 16 -57.93 1.39 -21.50
N GLU A 17 -57.20 1.03 -22.54
CA GLU A 17 -56.36 -0.16 -22.59
C GLU A 17 -55.20 0.01 -21.59
N ASN A 18 -55.31 -0.62 -20.42
CA ASN A 18 -54.21 -0.75 -19.47
C ASN A 18 -53.10 -1.59 -20.14
N ALA A 19 -52.01 -0.94 -20.54
CA ALA A 19 -50.80 -1.61 -21.00
C ALA A 19 -50.24 -2.50 -19.87
N ALA A 20 -50.62 -3.78 -19.90
CA ALA A 20 -50.21 -4.75 -18.92
C ALA A 20 -48.68 -4.95 -18.98
N ILE A 21 -48.03 -4.73 -17.85
CA ILE A 21 -46.60 -5.02 -17.64
C ILE A 21 -46.38 -6.50 -17.94
N ASN A 22 -45.73 -6.77 -19.07
CA ASN A 22 -45.48 -8.11 -19.55
C ASN A 22 -44.42 -8.80 -18.68
N ARG A 23 -44.81 -9.85 -17.94
CA ARG A 23 -43.96 -10.62 -17.02
C ARG A 23 -42.65 -11.10 -17.66
N ARG A 24 -42.62 -11.29 -18.98
CA ARG A 24 -41.40 -11.66 -19.74
C ARG A 24 -40.36 -10.54 -19.80
N ARG A 25 -40.77 -9.27 -19.79
CA ARG A 25 -39.82 -8.14 -19.74
C ARG A 25 -39.20 -7.96 -18.34
N PHE A 26 -39.91 -8.33 -17.28
CA PHE A 26 -39.42 -8.21 -15.91
C PHE A 26 -38.23 -9.14 -15.61
N PHE A 27 -38.24 -10.36 -16.14
CA PHE A 27 -37.11 -11.29 -16.00
C PHE A 27 -35.89 -10.91 -16.85
N ALA A 28 -36.08 -10.27 -18.00
CA ALA A 28 -34.99 -9.81 -18.85
C ALA A 28 -34.20 -8.64 -18.21
N THR A 29 -34.86 -7.74 -17.48
CA THR A 29 -34.19 -6.66 -16.75
C THR A 29 -33.52 -7.13 -15.45
N ALA A 30 -34.09 -8.13 -14.76
CA ALA A 30 -33.51 -8.66 -13.53
C ALA A 30 -32.21 -9.45 -13.77
N ALA A 31 -32.10 -10.17 -14.90
CA ALA A 31 -30.89 -10.90 -15.25
C ALA A 31 -29.70 -9.99 -15.59
N MET A 32 -29.95 -8.81 -16.19
CA MET A 32 -28.89 -7.81 -16.44
C MET A 32 -28.38 -7.14 -15.17
N ALA A 33 -29.23 -6.92 -14.17
CA ALA A 33 -28.80 -6.36 -12.88
C ALA A 33 -27.93 -7.35 -12.08
N ALA A 34 -28.19 -8.66 -12.20
CA ALA A 34 -27.39 -9.68 -11.52
C ALA A 34 -26.03 -9.93 -12.21
N ALA A 35 -25.95 -9.80 -13.53
CA ALA A 35 -24.69 -9.98 -14.27
C ALA A 35 -23.70 -8.82 -14.08
N GLY A 36 -24.18 -7.60 -13.78
CA GLY A 36 -23.32 -6.44 -13.48
C GLY A 36 -22.64 -6.49 -12.11
N ALA A 37 -23.20 -7.23 -11.14
CA ALA A 37 -22.65 -7.34 -9.80
C ALA A 37 -21.48 -8.34 -9.70
N ALA A 38 -21.29 -9.22 -10.69
CA ALA A 38 -20.25 -10.24 -10.69
C ALA A 38 -18.87 -9.74 -11.20
N LEU A 39 -18.78 -8.48 -11.63
CA LEU A 39 -17.54 -7.84 -12.09
C LEU A 39 -17.18 -6.58 -11.30
N ALA A 40 -17.71 -6.42 -10.08
CA ALA A 40 -17.14 -5.46 -9.15
C ALA A 40 -15.65 -5.80 -9.01
N PRO A 41 -14.72 -4.86 -9.31
CA PRO A 41 -13.31 -5.16 -9.17
C PRO A 41 -13.07 -5.64 -7.73
N LYS A 42 -12.26 -6.68 -7.58
CA LYS A 42 -11.71 -7.17 -6.30
C LYS A 42 -10.82 -6.11 -5.60
N ALA A 43 -11.21 -4.84 -5.61
CA ALA A 43 -10.33 -3.72 -5.34
C ALA A 43 -11.04 -2.54 -4.67
N LEU A 44 -12.02 -2.82 -3.80
CA LEU A 44 -12.10 -2.06 -2.56
C LEU A 44 -11.61 -2.99 -1.47
N ALA A 45 -10.28 -3.19 -1.41
CA ALA A 45 -9.70 -3.75 -0.20
C ALA A 45 -10.08 -2.78 0.92
N ALA A 46 -10.97 -3.21 1.81
CA ALA A 46 -11.29 -2.43 2.99
C ALA A 46 -9.97 -2.04 3.67
N GLU A 47 -9.85 -0.80 4.13
CA GLU A 47 -8.66 -0.35 4.84
C GLU A 47 -8.37 -1.31 5.99
N ARG A 48 -7.12 -1.77 6.10
CA ARG A 48 -6.72 -2.73 7.14
C ARG A 48 -6.91 -2.11 8.52
N ASP A 49 -7.56 -2.84 9.42
CA ASP A 49 -7.67 -2.45 10.82
C ASP A 49 -6.31 -2.60 11.54
N TRP A 50 -5.68 -1.46 11.85
CA TRP A 50 -4.44 -1.39 12.61
C TRP A 50 -4.64 -1.21 14.12
N THR A 51 -5.88 -1.19 14.61
CA THR A 51 -6.17 -0.98 16.04
C THR A 51 -5.87 -2.21 16.89
N GLY A 52 -5.72 -3.38 16.27
CA GLY A 52 -5.53 -4.67 16.95
C GLY A 52 -6.79 -5.23 17.60
N ARG A 53 -7.94 -4.55 17.46
CA ARG A 53 -9.22 -5.00 18.05
C ARG A 53 -9.80 -6.21 17.32
N ASN A 54 -9.61 -6.28 16.01
CA ASN A 54 -10.05 -7.39 15.19
C ASN A 54 -8.84 -8.25 14.79
N PRO A 55 -8.74 -9.51 15.23
CA PRO A 55 -7.65 -10.38 14.84
C PRO A 55 -7.65 -10.64 13.33
N VAL A 56 -6.49 -10.47 12.69
CA VAL A 56 -6.28 -10.85 11.28
C VAL A 56 -6.33 -12.38 11.18
N ARG A 57 -7.11 -12.91 10.23
CA ARG A 57 -7.19 -14.35 9.97
C ARG A 57 -6.01 -14.80 9.11
N TYR A 58 -5.57 -16.04 9.34
CA TYR A 58 -4.53 -16.68 8.54
C TYR A 58 -5.11 -17.58 7.43
N PRO A 59 -4.43 -17.70 6.28
CA PRO A 59 -3.30 -16.87 5.86
C PRO A 59 -3.76 -15.42 5.66
N ASP A 60 -2.84 -14.48 5.91
CA ASP A 60 -3.12 -13.06 5.77
C ASP A 60 -3.73 -12.77 4.38
N PRO A 61 -4.94 -12.18 4.32
CA PRO A 61 -5.64 -11.96 3.05
C PRO A 61 -4.94 -10.95 2.16
N ASP A 62 -4.12 -10.06 2.73
CA ASP A 62 -3.42 -9.01 1.99
C ASP A 62 -2.06 -9.48 1.44
N ILE A 63 -1.61 -10.70 1.79
CA ILE A 63 -0.43 -11.32 1.19
C ILE A 63 -0.88 -12.17 0.00
N ILE A 64 -0.89 -11.56 -1.18
CA ILE A 64 -1.26 -12.21 -2.44
C ILE A 64 -0.02 -12.68 -3.21
N VAL A 65 -0.10 -13.88 -3.77
CA VAL A 65 0.93 -14.42 -4.68
C VAL A 65 0.49 -14.13 -6.11
N LEU A 66 1.29 -13.34 -6.83
CA LEU A 66 1.01 -12.99 -8.23
C LEU A 66 1.65 -13.98 -9.23
N ASP A 67 2.77 -14.58 -8.85
CA ASP A 67 3.51 -15.56 -9.65
C ASP A 67 3.72 -16.83 -8.83
N GLU A 68 3.36 -17.98 -9.38
CA GLU A 68 3.41 -19.28 -8.71
C GLU A 68 4.81 -19.63 -8.19
N ARG A 69 5.87 -19.15 -8.85
CA ARG A 69 7.27 -19.36 -8.40
C ARG A 69 7.52 -18.76 -7.02
N PHE A 70 6.73 -17.76 -6.63
CA PHE A 70 6.81 -17.11 -5.33
C PHE A 70 5.98 -17.79 -4.24
N ALA A 71 5.07 -18.71 -4.59
CA ALA A 71 4.13 -19.33 -3.65
C ALA A 71 4.84 -19.97 -2.43
N LYS A 72 6.01 -20.59 -2.66
CA LYS A 72 6.84 -21.20 -1.61
C LYS A 72 7.40 -20.23 -0.57
N TYR A 73 7.42 -18.93 -0.84
CA TYR A 73 7.92 -17.90 0.08
C TYR A 73 6.80 -17.23 0.89
N LYS A 74 5.52 -17.53 0.59
CA LYS A 74 4.40 -17.01 1.38
C LYS A 74 4.37 -17.69 2.75
N VAL A 75 4.60 -16.91 3.80
CA VAL A 75 4.42 -17.36 5.18
C VAL A 75 2.93 -17.33 5.52
N GLY A 76 2.34 -18.49 5.81
CA GLY A 76 0.90 -18.63 6.01
C GLY A 76 0.41 -18.41 7.43
N ASN A 77 1.30 -18.30 8.42
CA ASN A 77 0.98 -18.28 9.85
C ASN A 77 1.36 -16.97 10.56
N THR A 78 1.58 -15.89 9.80
CA THR A 78 1.88 -14.56 10.35
C THR A 78 1.11 -13.49 9.59
N PRO A 79 0.68 -12.40 10.25
CA PRO A 79 0.08 -11.27 9.58
C PRO A 79 1.15 -10.21 9.24
N ILE A 80 0.83 -9.28 8.37
CA ILE A 80 1.54 -8.01 8.22
C ILE A 80 1.36 -7.22 9.52
N GLN A 81 2.47 -6.75 10.08
CA GLN A 81 2.49 -5.91 11.27
C GLN A 81 2.95 -4.51 10.94
N LYS A 82 2.26 -3.50 11.48
CA LYS A 82 2.69 -2.10 11.41
C LYS A 82 3.51 -1.78 12.65
N LEU A 83 4.83 -1.69 12.47
CA LEU A 83 5.73 -1.37 13.57
C LEU A 83 5.61 0.10 14.00
N TRP A 84 5.44 1.02 13.05
CA TRP A 84 5.45 2.46 13.35
C TRP A 84 4.89 3.33 12.21
N THR A 85 4.53 4.58 12.54
CA THR A 85 4.15 5.65 11.60
C THR A 85 4.76 6.98 12.04
N GLY A 86 5.05 7.89 11.10
CA GLY A 86 5.53 9.25 11.41
C GLY A 86 6.79 9.68 10.64
N ALA A 87 7.26 8.87 9.70
CA ALA A 87 8.27 9.28 8.73
C ALA A 87 7.60 10.13 7.65
N LEU A 88 8.34 11.09 7.08
CA LEU A 88 7.89 11.76 5.86
C LEU A 88 8.12 10.84 4.65
N TRP A 89 9.29 10.17 4.62
CA TRP A 89 9.59 9.15 3.62
C TRP A 89 10.57 8.14 4.21
N ALA A 90 10.08 6.93 4.49
CA ALA A 90 10.87 5.82 5.00
C ALA A 90 11.51 5.01 3.85
N GLU A 91 12.82 4.81 3.89
CA GLU A 91 13.60 4.02 2.92
C GLU A 91 14.78 3.31 3.61
N GLY A 92 15.47 2.43 2.87
CA GLY A 92 16.78 1.91 3.26
C GLY A 92 16.78 1.11 4.57
N CYS A 93 15.77 0.26 4.76
CA CYS A 93 15.66 -0.65 5.88
C CYS A 93 16.84 -1.62 5.95
N ALA A 94 17.48 -1.77 7.11
CA ALA A 94 18.53 -2.75 7.35
C ALA A 94 18.42 -3.38 8.74
N TRP A 95 18.62 -4.69 8.81
CA TRP A 95 18.56 -5.45 10.06
C TRP A 95 19.98 -5.69 10.61
N ASN A 96 20.20 -5.38 11.89
CA ASN A 96 21.40 -5.78 12.60
C ASN A 96 21.10 -7.06 13.41
N GLY A 97 21.68 -8.19 13.00
CA GLY A 97 21.44 -9.49 13.64
C GLY A 97 22.01 -9.63 15.05
N VAL A 98 23.11 -8.94 15.37
CA VAL A 98 23.76 -9.01 16.69
C VAL A 98 23.02 -8.13 17.70
N GLY A 99 22.71 -6.91 17.31
CA GLY A 99 22.00 -5.94 18.14
C GLY A 99 20.49 -6.09 18.15
N ARG A 100 19.93 -6.96 17.29
CA ARG A 100 18.49 -7.26 17.19
C ARG A 100 17.62 -6.00 16.98
N TYR A 101 17.99 -5.21 15.99
CA TYR A 101 17.26 -3.98 15.65
C TYR A 101 17.18 -3.75 14.16
N LEU A 102 16.08 -3.11 13.74
CA LEU A 102 15.86 -2.60 12.39
C LEU A 102 16.22 -1.11 12.38
N VAL A 103 17.04 -0.67 11.42
CA VAL A 103 17.25 0.75 11.12
C VAL A 103 16.58 1.09 9.79
N TRP A 104 16.07 2.32 9.65
CA TRP A 104 15.63 2.88 8.37
C TRP A 104 15.88 4.38 8.33
N SER A 105 15.89 4.95 7.14
CA SER A 105 16.08 6.38 6.92
C SER A 105 14.74 7.09 6.77
N ASP A 106 14.59 8.25 7.41
CA ASP A 106 13.51 9.21 7.16
C ASP A 106 14.12 10.40 6.40
N ILE A 107 14.28 10.22 5.08
CA ILE A 107 15.22 10.99 4.23
C ILE A 107 15.03 12.51 4.38
N PRO A 108 13.82 13.07 4.25
CA PRO A 108 13.64 14.52 4.25
C PRO A 108 13.85 15.14 5.64
N ASN A 109 13.60 14.38 6.71
CA ASN A 109 13.83 14.81 8.09
C ASN A 109 15.30 14.65 8.54
N ASN A 110 16.19 14.21 7.64
CA ASN A 110 17.63 14.07 7.88
C ASN A 110 17.95 13.24 9.14
N ARG A 111 17.19 12.16 9.35
CA ARG A 111 17.37 11.26 10.48
C ARG A 111 17.27 9.81 10.06
N GLN A 112 17.91 8.95 10.83
CA GLN A 112 17.64 7.52 10.84
C GLN A 112 16.83 7.17 12.08
N MET A 113 15.93 6.23 11.92
CA MET A 113 15.08 5.68 12.96
C MET A 113 15.53 4.24 13.25
N ARG A 114 15.26 3.77 14.46
CA ARG A 114 15.55 2.40 14.88
C ARG A 114 14.35 1.82 15.62
N TRP A 115 14.03 0.57 15.31
CA TRP A 115 13.09 -0.27 16.05
C TRP A 115 13.86 -1.39 16.74
N LEU A 116 13.65 -1.54 18.05
CA LEU A 116 14.25 -2.62 18.86
C LEU A 116 13.29 -3.80 18.92
N GLU A 117 13.80 -5.01 18.71
CA GLU A 117 12.97 -6.22 18.73
C GLU A 117 12.49 -6.58 20.14
N GLU A 118 13.31 -6.30 21.17
CA GLU A 118 13.05 -6.72 22.54
C GLU A 118 11.77 -6.13 23.15
N ASP A 119 11.52 -4.84 22.91
CA ASP A 119 10.43 -4.09 23.52
C ASP A 119 9.55 -3.35 22.49
N SER A 120 9.82 -3.56 21.19
CA SER A 120 9.17 -2.87 20.07
C SER A 120 9.34 -1.35 20.08
N HIS A 121 10.30 -0.80 20.82
CA HIS A 121 10.51 0.64 20.92
C HIS A 121 11.07 1.22 19.62
N VAL A 122 10.53 2.36 19.21
CA VAL A 122 11.05 3.16 18.09
C VAL A 122 11.68 4.45 18.59
N SER A 123 12.94 4.67 18.24
CA SER A 123 13.71 5.86 18.59
C SER A 123 14.41 6.47 17.38
N VAL A 124 14.80 7.74 17.47
CA VAL A 124 15.81 8.30 16.57
C VAL A 124 17.13 7.56 16.82
N PHE A 125 17.76 7.08 15.77
CA PHE A 125 19.06 6.41 15.82
C PHE A 125 20.21 7.36 15.52
N ARG A 126 20.03 8.23 14.52
CA ARG A 126 21.03 9.21 14.10
C ARG A 126 20.35 10.47 13.57
N ASN A 127 20.79 11.63 14.03
CA ASN A 127 20.33 12.94 13.57
C ASN A 127 21.44 13.98 13.84
N PRO A 128 22.03 14.63 12.82
CA PRO A 128 21.73 14.48 11.40
C PRO A 128 22.27 13.16 10.81
N SER A 129 21.62 12.65 9.76
CA SER A 129 22.06 11.43 9.04
C SER A 129 22.64 11.69 7.64
N GLY A 130 22.83 12.95 7.25
CA GLY A 130 23.30 13.29 5.90
C GLY A 130 22.27 12.99 4.80
N ASN A 131 20.98 13.05 5.14
CA ASN A 131 19.87 12.57 4.29
C ASN A 131 20.16 11.16 3.80
N SER A 132 20.53 10.27 4.72
CA SER A 132 20.81 8.88 4.41
C SER A 132 19.63 8.21 3.72
N ASN A 133 19.89 7.24 2.85
CA ASN A 133 18.92 6.39 2.22
C ASN A 133 19.22 4.93 2.57
N GLY A 134 19.79 4.15 1.64
CA GLY A 134 20.15 2.75 1.83
C GLY A 134 21.11 2.55 2.99
N ASN A 135 20.88 1.47 3.73
CA ASN A 135 21.73 1.02 4.82
C ASN A 135 22.02 -0.48 4.66
N THR A 136 23.17 -0.92 5.16
CA THR A 136 23.49 -2.34 5.39
C THR A 136 24.45 -2.43 6.60
N PHE A 137 24.81 -3.64 6.99
CA PHE A 137 25.83 -3.90 8.01
C PHE A 137 26.91 -4.81 7.44
N ASP A 138 28.17 -4.50 7.73
CA ASP A 138 29.25 -5.43 7.43
C ASP A 138 29.32 -6.60 8.42
N PHE A 139 30.21 -7.56 8.16
CA PHE A 139 30.40 -8.74 9.00
C PHE A 139 30.94 -8.42 10.41
N GLU A 140 31.40 -7.19 10.65
CA GLU A 140 31.83 -6.71 11.97
C GLU A 140 30.73 -5.92 12.69
N GLY A 141 29.53 -5.88 12.12
CA GLY A 141 28.36 -5.21 12.68
C GLY A 141 28.37 -3.69 12.54
N ARG A 142 29.28 -3.12 11.73
CA ARG A 142 29.33 -1.68 11.46
C ARG A 142 28.30 -1.33 10.40
N GLN A 143 27.61 -0.22 10.58
CA GLN A 143 26.63 0.25 9.61
C GLN A 143 27.34 0.92 8.43
N LEU A 144 26.92 0.56 7.22
CA LEU A 144 27.21 1.30 6.01
C LEU A 144 25.95 2.07 5.59
N SER A 145 26.13 3.27 5.07
CA SER A 145 24.99 4.12 4.69
C SER A 145 25.30 4.97 3.47
N CYS A 146 24.31 5.10 2.59
CA CYS A 146 24.33 5.99 1.45
C CYS A 146 23.78 7.37 1.86
N GLU A 147 24.61 8.40 1.89
CA GLU A 147 24.23 9.76 2.27
C GLU A 147 23.93 10.60 1.02
N HIS A 148 22.67 10.99 0.80
CA HIS A 148 22.30 11.86 -0.33
C HIS A 148 22.90 13.26 -0.14
N GLY A 149 22.76 13.85 1.04
CA GLY A 149 23.16 15.24 1.32
C GLY A 149 24.67 15.44 1.20
N ASN A 150 25.45 14.48 1.71
CA ASN A 150 26.91 14.52 1.65
C ASN A 150 27.49 13.85 0.40
N ARG A 151 26.64 13.30 -0.48
CA ARG A 151 27.04 12.73 -1.78
C ARG A 151 28.07 11.61 -1.64
N ARG A 152 27.90 10.73 -0.67
CA ARG A 152 28.90 9.72 -0.32
C ARG A 152 28.30 8.46 0.28
N VAL A 153 29.05 7.36 0.22
CA VAL A 153 28.82 6.14 0.98
C VAL A 153 29.80 6.14 2.15
N VAL A 154 29.27 5.91 3.35
CA VAL A 154 30.07 5.90 4.59
C VAL A 154 29.93 4.59 5.33
N ARG A 155 30.91 4.32 6.19
CA ARG A 155 30.85 3.31 7.26
C ARG A 155 31.01 4.01 8.59
N TYR A 156 30.09 3.75 9.51
CA TYR A 156 30.19 4.21 10.89
C TYR A 156 31.00 3.21 11.69
N GLU A 157 32.16 3.64 12.19
CA GLU A 157 33.06 2.82 12.99
C GLU A 157 32.56 2.70 14.44
N HIS A 158 32.98 1.63 15.12
CA HIS A 158 32.58 1.35 16.52
C HIS A 158 33.02 2.44 17.51
N ASN A 159 34.10 3.16 17.20
CA ASN A 159 34.59 4.28 17.99
C ASN A 159 33.88 5.61 17.69
N GLY A 160 32.84 5.59 16.83
CA GLY A 160 32.08 6.76 16.42
C GLY A 160 32.67 7.54 15.24
N ALA A 161 33.85 7.15 14.73
CA ALA A 161 34.40 7.76 13.53
C ALA A 161 33.57 7.40 12.29
N VAL A 162 33.65 8.26 11.27
CA VAL A 162 32.99 8.03 9.97
C VAL A 162 34.05 7.84 8.91
N THR A 163 34.08 6.65 8.31
CA THR A 163 34.96 6.34 7.17
C THR A 163 34.19 6.57 5.88
N VAL A 164 34.73 7.40 4.98
CA VAL A 164 34.17 7.56 3.63
C VAL A 164 34.66 6.40 2.77
N LEU A 165 33.72 5.59 2.27
CA LEU A 165 34.02 4.46 1.38
C LEU A 165 34.05 4.90 -0.08
N ALA A 166 33.17 5.82 -0.46
CA ALA A 166 33.13 6.41 -1.80
C ALA A 166 32.44 7.78 -1.78
N ASP A 167 33.04 8.79 -2.40
CA ASP A 167 32.44 10.14 -2.58
C ASP A 167 32.57 10.65 -4.03
N LYS A 168 33.38 9.99 -4.86
CA LYS A 168 33.64 10.36 -6.26
C LYS A 168 33.74 9.15 -7.18
N TRP A 169 33.47 9.39 -8.46
CA TRP A 169 33.76 8.50 -9.57
C TRP A 169 34.32 9.31 -10.74
N LYS A 170 35.53 8.96 -11.21
CA LYS A 170 36.26 9.71 -12.26
C LYS A 170 36.31 11.21 -11.93
N ASP A 171 36.75 11.54 -10.72
CA ASP A 171 36.86 12.89 -10.15
C ASP A 171 35.57 13.69 -10.01
N LYS A 172 34.42 13.12 -10.40
CA LYS A 172 33.10 13.74 -10.24
C LYS A 172 32.45 13.26 -8.95
N PRO A 173 31.81 14.16 -8.18
CA PRO A 173 31.12 13.75 -6.95
C PRO A 173 29.95 12.82 -7.29
N LEU A 174 29.70 11.81 -6.45
CA LEU A 174 28.47 11.01 -6.53
C LEU A 174 27.25 11.93 -6.42
N ASN A 175 26.08 11.53 -6.90
CA ASN A 175 24.89 12.38 -6.82
C ASN A 175 24.08 12.13 -5.54
N ALA A 176 23.32 11.06 -5.54
CA ALA A 176 22.53 10.59 -4.41
C ALA A 176 22.65 9.06 -4.43
N PRO A 177 23.73 8.49 -3.85
CA PRO A 177 23.84 7.03 -3.76
C PRO A 177 22.59 6.53 -3.03
N ASN A 178 21.93 5.50 -3.56
CA ASN A 178 20.59 5.11 -3.12
C ASN A 178 20.64 3.82 -2.31
N ASP A 179 21.01 2.72 -2.97
CA ASP A 179 21.01 1.38 -2.39
C ASP A 179 22.41 0.87 -2.06
N ILE A 180 22.49 -0.02 -1.07
CA ILE A 180 23.68 -0.76 -0.68
C ILE A 180 23.26 -2.13 -0.12
N VAL A 181 24.08 -3.16 -0.37
CA VAL A 181 23.89 -4.52 0.13
C VAL A 181 25.16 -5.03 0.81
#